data_AF-A0A7X7I5R4-F1
#
_entry.id   AF-A0A7X7I5R4-F1
#
_cell.length_a   1.000
_cell.length_b   1.000
_cell.length_c   1.000
_cell.angle_alpha   90.00
_cell.angle_beta   90.00
_cell.angle_gamma   90.00
#
_symmetry.space_group_name_H-M   'P 1'
#
loop_
_entity.id
_entity.type
_entity.pdbx_description
1 polymer ?
#
loop_
_entity_poly.entity_id
_entity_poly.type
_entity_poly.pdbx_seq_one_letter_code
_entity_poly.pdbx_strand_id
1 'polypeptide(L)'
;HDKLINMSMLCDFFTRKKRDLMQSIPTGFLDSLVRMYNYTVLQEVKESLYYYNERQIARDIMNYLFAVNFEPSATEVCTYTGDKLKITEEFLSGIESRLLGTDASSNSRRDFRDTVQREYTSKTLTQEIMLEKKHITQTDTYLRLHERYVQNIKEKVLDPFLDNDNFRRGIKDYNSPDFKAYDKRIRVDVKYLIRNLQRKFGYTEQGAREVCIYVIDNDLAHMFGST
;
A
#
# COMPACT_ATOMS: atom_id res chain seq x y z
N HIS A 1 -7.27 28.24 17.39
CA HIS A 1 -7.02 27.76 16.02
C HIS A 1 -5.57 27.33 15.92
N ASP A 2 -5.24 26.11 16.33
CA ASP A 2 -3.90 25.54 16.19
C ASP A 2 -3.75 24.91 14.81
N LYS A 3 -3.47 25.74 13.79
CA LYS A 3 -2.99 25.24 12.50
C LYS A 3 -1.52 24.87 12.68
N LEU A 4 -1.18 23.60 12.43
CA LEU A 4 0.20 23.15 12.42
C LEU A 4 0.97 23.86 11.30
N ILE A 5 2.23 24.21 11.57
CA ILE A 5 3.10 24.86 10.59
C ILE A 5 3.40 23.85 9.49
N ASN A 6 3.04 24.18 8.25
CA ASN A 6 3.36 23.39 7.07
C ASN A 6 4.47 24.07 6.24
N MET A 7 5.03 23.34 5.28
CA MET A 7 6.11 23.89 4.46
C MET A 7 5.68 25.05 3.57
N SER A 8 4.41 25.16 3.20
CA SER A 8 3.91 26.33 2.47
C SER A 8 3.94 27.59 3.33
N MET A 9 3.58 27.51 4.62
CA MET A 9 3.75 28.61 5.58
C MET A 9 5.21 28.99 5.79
N LEU A 10 6.11 28.01 5.78
CA LEU A 10 7.54 28.23 5.93
C LEU A 10 8.11 28.95 4.69
N CYS A 11 7.73 28.52 3.48
CA CYS A 11 8.06 29.21 2.24
C CYS A 11 7.53 30.65 2.20
N ASP A 12 6.27 30.86 2.57
CA ASP A 12 5.68 32.21 2.64
C ASP A 12 6.39 33.10 3.67
N PHE A 13 6.88 32.53 4.77
CA PHE A 13 7.62 33.28 5.78
C PHE A 13 8.95 33.83 5.23
N PHE A 14 9.74 32.99 4.54
CA PHE A 14 11.02 33.40 3.97
C PHE A 14 10.88 34.28 2.72
N THR A 15 9.83 34.08 1.91
CA THR A 15 9.63 34.85 0.67
C THR A 15 8.88 36.17 0.86
N ARG A 16 7.92 36.23 1.79
CA ARG A 16 7.06 37.42 2.01
C ARG A 16 7.41 38.22 3.27
N LYS A 17 7.76 37.58 4.40
CA LYS A 17 7.91 38.27 5.69
C LYS A 17 9.36 38.64 6.05
N LYS A 18 10.35 37.84 5.69
CA LYS A 18 11.77 38.10 6.02
C LYS A 18 12.71 37.84 4.84
N ARG A 19 12.62 38.71 3.81
CA ARG A 19 13.52 38.69 2.65
C ARG A 19 15.00 38.86 3.02
N ASP A 20 15.30 39.54 4.12
CA ASP A 20 16.68 39.71 4.60
C ASP A 20 17.34 38.39 5.01
N LEU A 21 16.59 37.46 5.61
CA LEU A 21 17.08 36.11 5.88
C LEU A 21 17.21 35.27 4.60
N MET A 22 16.43 35.56 3.57
CA MET A 22 16.55 34.89 2.28
C MET A 22 17.91 35.17 1.62
N GLN A 23 18.51 36.34 1.88
CA GLN A 23 19.87 36.68 1.42
C GLN A 23 20.98 35.94 2.19
N SER A 24 20.68 35.43 3.39
CA SER A 24 21.63 34.66 4.20
C SER A 24 21.67 33.16 3.86
N ILE A 25 20.77 32.72 2.98
CA ILE A 25 20.59 31.31 2.61
C ILE A 25 21.02 31.13 1.14
N PRO A 26 21.69 30.02 0.78
CA PRO A 26 22.08 29.76 -0.61
C PRO A 26 20.88 29.73 -1.56
N THR A 27 21.07 30.28 -2.77
CA THR A 27 20.08 30.22 -3.84
C THR A 27 19.71 28.77 -4.16
N GLY A 28 18.42 28.44 -4.11
CA GLY A 28 17.90 27.08 -4.35
C GLY A 28 17.89 26.16 -3.11
N PHE A 29 18.38 26.61 -1.96
CA PHE A 29 18.29 25.83 -0.70
C PHE A 29 16.83 25.60 -0.30
N LEU A 30 16.00 26.64 -0.35
CA LEU A 30 14.58 26.55 0.02
C LEU A 30 13.84 25.59 -0.93
N ASP A 31 14.12 25.66 -2.23
CA ASP A 31 13.54 24.75 -3.22
C ASP A 31 13.98 23.29 -2.99
N SER A 32 15.25 23.09 -2.64
CA SER A 32 15.79 21.77 -2.32
C SER A 32 15.18 21.21 -1.03
N LEU A 33 15.00 22.06 -0.02
CA LEU A 33 14.35 21.73 1.25
C LEU A 33 12.87 21.35 1.05
N VAL A 34 12.16 22.09 0.20
CA VAL A 34 10.77 21.77 -0.18
C VAL A 34 10.71 20.45 -0.93
N ARG A 35 11.59 20.22 -1.90
CA ARG A 35 11.65 18.95 -2.63
C ARG A 35 11.96 17.77 -1.71
N MET A 36 12.91 17.94 -0.79
CA MET A 36 13.24 16.93 0.21
C MET A 36 12.03 16.63 1.10
N TYR A 37 11.35 17.66 1.61
CA TYR A 37 10.14 17.47 2.41
C TYR A 37 9.02 16.80 1.64
N ASN A 38 8.76 17.23 0.41
CA ASN A 38 7.75 16.63 -0.47
C ASN A 38 8.03 15.15 -0.69
N TYR A 39 9.29 14.80 -0.95
CA TYR A 39 9.71 13.41 -1.11
C TYR A 39 9.52 12.63 0.19
N THR A 40 10.02 13.13 1.32
CA THR A 40 9.89 12.47 2.63
C THR A 40 8.43 12.23 2.99
N VAL A 41 7.60 13.27 2.97
CA VAL A 41 6.18 13.17 3.31
C VAL A 41 5.45 12.19 2.39
N LEU A 42 5.75 12.20 1.08
CA LEU A 42 5.17 11.23 0.17
C LEU A 42 5.59 9.80 0.51
N GLN A 43 6.86 9.57 0.83
CA GLN A 43 7.34 8.24 1.23
C GLN A 43 6.69 7.78 2.53
N GLU A 44 6.56 8.65 3.53
CA GLU A 44 5.90 8.33 4.80
C GLU A 44 4.42 7.95 4.61
N VAL A 45 3.71 8.67 3.73
CA VAL A 45 2.34 8.32 3.34
C VAL A 45 2.30 7.01 2.56
N LYS A 46 3.18 6.80 1.57
CA LYS A 46 3.31 5.53 0.83
C LYS A 46 3.54 4.37 1.79
N GLU A 47 4.46 4.48 2.74
CA GLU A 47 4.77 3.45 3.72
C GLU A 47 3.62 3.18 4.70
N SER A 48 2.86 4.23 5.05
CA SER A 48 1.70 4.13 5.93
C SER A 48 0.50 3.48 5.25
N LEU A 49 0.36 3.67 3.93
CA LEU A 49 -0.60 2.93 3.11
C LEU A 49 -0.13 1.51 2.84
N TYR A 50 1.17 1.32 2.58
CA TYR A 50 1.77 0.03 2.26
C TYR A 50 1.67 -0.96 3.42
N TYR A 51 1.60 -0.48 4.66
CA TYR A 51 1.28 -1.32 5.81
C TYR A 51 -0.17 -1.83 5.81
N TYR A 52 -0.84 -1.80 4.64
CA TYR A 52 -1.98 -2.64 4.33
C TYR A 52 -1.62 -4.11 4.61
N ASN A 53 -1.87 -4.49 5.85
CA ASN A 53 -2.20 -5.83 6.26
C ASN A 53 -1.19 -6.87 5.72
N GLU A 54 0.10 -6.78 6.09
CA GLU A 54 1.10 -7.85 5.83
C GLU A 54 0.54 -9.24 6.18
N ARG A 55 -0.29 -9.30 7.23
CA ARG A 55 -1.05 -10.49 7.61
C ARG A 55 -2.04 -10.95 6.52
N GLN A 56 -2.72 -10.02 5.87
CA GLN A 56 -3.60 -10.31 4.73
C GLN A 56 -2.81 -10.66 3.48
N ILE A 57 -1.69 -9.99 3.19
CA ILE A 57 -0.81 -10.37 2.06
C ILE A 57 -0.33 -11.80 2.27
N ALA A 58 0.18 -12.10 3.47
CA ALA A 58 0.60 -13.43 3.84
C ALA A 58 -0.55 -14.44 3.72
N ARG A 59 -1.75 -14.11 4.22
CA ARG A 59 -2.95 -14.96 4.09
C ARG A 59 -3.35 -15.17 2.64
N ASP A 60 -3.39 -14.13 1.83
CA ASP A 60 -3.77 -14.18 0.42
C ASP A 60 -2.80 -15.07 -0.35
N ILE A 61 -1.49 -14.93 -0.14
CA ILE A 61 -0.47 -15.75 -0.79
C ILE A 61 -0.55 -17.21 -0.31
N MET A 62 -0.72 -17.45 0.99
CA MET A 62 -0.89 -18.81 1.53
C MET A 62 -2.15 -19.48 0.97
N ASN A 63 -3.26 -18.73 0.91
CA ASN A 63 -4.53 -19.19 0.35
C ASN A 63 -4.41 -19.46 -1.15
N TYR A 64 -3.66 -18.63 -1.88
CA TYR A 64 -3.40 -18.81 -3.31
C TYR A 64 -2.54 -20.05 -3.57
N LEU A 65 -1.42 -20.20 -2.86
CA LEU A 65 -0.55 -21.39 -2.96
C LEU A 65 -1.32 -22.67 -2.66
N PHE A 66 -2.21 -22.65 -1.66
CA PHE A 66 -3.09 -23.78 -1.38
C PHE A 66 -4.08 -24.01 -2.52
N ALA A 67 -4.80 -22.96 -2.95
CA ALA A 67 -5.88 -23.04 -3.91
C ALA A 67 -5.45 -23.50 -5.31
N VAL A 68 -4.23 -23.12 -5.74
CA VAL A 68 -3.67 -23.50 -7.06
C VAL A 68 -3.50 -25.02 -7.22
N ASN A 69 -3.49 -25.80 -6.12
CA ASN A 69 -3.41 -27.26 -6.18
C ASN A 69 -4.77 -27.96 -6.32
N PHE A 70 -5.87 -27.23 -6.27
CA PHE A 70 -7.22 -27.79 -6.37
C PHE A 70 -7.91 -27.32 -7.64
N GLU A 71 -8.89 -28.08 -8.10
CA GLU A 71 -9.68 -27.71 -9.27
C GLU A 71 -10.55 -26.47 -8.98
N PRO A 72 -10.72 -25.57 -9.98
CA PRO A 72 -11.66 -24.47 -9.87
C PRO A 72 -13.08 -25.04 -9.71
N SER A 73 -13.74 -24.69 -8.61
CA SER A 73 -15.07 -25.09 -8.08
C SER A 73 -15.01 -25.82 -6.73
N ALA A 74 -13.83 -26.25 -6.29
CA ALA A 74 -13.66 -26.90 -5.00
C ALA A 74 -13.89 -25.90 -3.83
N THR A 75 -14.44 -26.40 -2.72
CA THR A 75 -14.56 -25.63 -1.48
C THR A 75 -13.78 -26.34 -0.40
N GLU A 76 -12.58 -25.86 -0.14
CA GLU A 76 -11.63 -26.50 0.77
C GLU A 76 -11.24 -25.58 1.92
N VAL A 77 -10.84 -26.16 3.04
CA VAL A 77 -10.32 -25.40 4.17
C VAL A 77 -8.81 -25.35 4.06
N CYS A 78 -8.26 -24.15 3.95
CA CYS A 78 -6.82 -23.95 3.87
C CYS A 78 -6.15 -24.42 5.17
N THR A 79 -5.25 -25.39 5.07
CA THR A 79 -4.52 -25.94 6.23
C THR A 79 -3.58 -24.93 6.88
N TYR A 80 -3.19 -23.88 6.15
CA TYR A 80 -2.26 -22.85 6.63
C TYR A 80 -2.96 -21.70 7.36
N THR A 81 -4.12 -21.25 6.86
CA THR A 81 -4.83 -20.08 7.39
C THR A 81 -6.08 -20.44 8.20
N GLY A 82 -6.58 -21.67 8.05
CA GLY A 82 -7.86 -22.12 8.60
C GLY A 82 -9.08 -21.55 7.87
N ASP A 83 -8.89 -20.81 6.77
CA ASP A 83 -9.97 -20.18 6.03
C ASP A 83 -10.68 -21.18 5.11
N LYS A 84 -12.01 -21.13 5.09
CA LYS A 84 -12.81 -21.88 4.11
C LYS A 84 -12.78 -21.12 2.78
N LEU A 85 -12.05 -21.65 1.81
CA LEU A 85 -11.84 -21.06 0.50
C LEU A 85 -12.78 -21.70 -0.52
N LYS A 86 -13.55 -20.88 -1.22
CA LYS A 86 -14.26 -21.29 -2.43
C LYS A 86 -13.35 -20.97 -3.61
N ILE A 87 -12.70 -22.00 -4.15
CA ILE A 87 -11.68 -21.87 -5.19
C ILE A 87 -12.39 -21.65 -6.52
N THR A 88 -12.81 -20.42 -6.80
CA THR A 88 -13.39 -20.04 -8.09
C THR A 88 -12.33 -19.35 -8.95
N GLU A 89 -12.55 -19.30 -10.27
CA GLU A 89 -11.72 -18.50 -11.15
C GLU A 89 -11.71 -17.01 -10.76
N GLU A 90 -12.83 -16.51 -10.23
CA GLU A 90 -12.94 -15.15 -9.68
C GLU A 90 -12.01 -14.94 -8.48
N PHE A 91 -11.90 -15.94 -7.60
CA PHE A 91 -11.00 -15.89 -6.44
C PHE A 91 -9.53 -15.85 -6.88
N LEU A 92 -9.14 -16.76 -7.79
CA LEU A 92 -7.77 -16.85 -8.29
C LEU A 92 -7.39 -15.60 -9.09
N SER A 93 -8.24 -15.17 -10.02
CA SER A 93 -8.02 -13.96 -10.81
C SER A 93 -7.97 -12.69 -9.96
N GLY A 94 -8.71 -12.64 -8.84
CA GLY A 94 -8.63 -11.56 -7.86
C GLY A 94 -7.24 -11.43 -7.25
N ILE A 95 -6.59 -12.54 -6.88
CA ILE A 95 -5.23 -12.53 -6.33
C ILE A 95 -4.19 -12.34 -7.44
N GLU A 96 -4.35 -12.98 -8.59
CA GLU A 96 -3.46 -12.85 -9.75
C GLU A 96 -3.41 -11.42 -10.28
N SER A 97 -4.52 -10.68 -10.27
CA SER A 97 -4.55 -9.26 -10.65
C SER A 97 -3.68 -8.39 -9.73
N ARG A 98 -3.49 -8.82 -8.48
CA ARG A 98 -2.60 -8.18 -7.50
C ARG A 98 -1.16 -8.69 -7.57
N LEU A 99 -0.91 -9.85 -8.17
CA LEU A 99 0.43 -10.40 -8.38
C LEU A 99 1.05 -9.96 -9.71
N LEU A 100 0.26 -9.94 -10.79
CA LEU A 100 0.72 -9.67 -12.15
C LEU A 100 0.33 -8.28 -12.65
N GLY A 101 -0.58 -7.61 -11.97
CA GLY A 101 -1.17 -6.34 -12.41
C GLY A 101 -2.53 -6.54 -13.07
N THR A 102 -3.29 -5.45 -13.15
CA THR A 102 -4.64 -5.45 -13.72
C THR A 102 -4.64 -5.68 -15.23
N ASP A 103 -3.53 -5.35 -15.89
CA ASP A 103 -3.36 -5.46 -17.34
C ASP A 103 -2.94 -6.86 -17.81
N ALA A 104 -2.70 -7.79 -16.88
CA ALA A 104 -2.29 -9.15 -17.21
C ALA A 104 -3.43 -9.91 -17.93
N SER A 105 -3.12 -10.40 -19.13
CA SER A 105 -4.05 -11.19 -19.96
C SER A 105 -4.46 -12.50 -19.28
N SER A 106 -5.61 -13.06 -19.67
CA SER A 106 -6.09 -14.36 -19.20
C SER A 106 -5.10 -15.50 -19.48
N ASN A 107 -4.38 -15.46 -20.60
CA ASN A 107 -3.34 -16.43 -20.91
C ASN A 107 -2.15 -16.30 -19.96
N SER A 108 -1.64 -15.08 -19.74
CA SER A 108 -0.51 -14.85 -18.83
C SER A 108 -0.83 -15.29 -17.39
N ARG A 109 -2.09 -15.13 -16.97
CA ARG A 109 -2.56 -15.61 -15.66
C ARG A 109 -2.53 -17.14 -15.56
N ARG A 110 -2.98 -17.85 -16.60
CA ARG A 110 -2.92 -19.32 -16.66
C ARG A 110 -1.48 -19.83 -16.67
N ASP A 111 -0.62 -19.25 -17.51
CA ASP A 111 0.79 -19.63 -17.57
C ASP A 111 1.49 -19.44 -16.22
N PHE A 112 1.16 -18.34 -15.53
CA PHE A 112 1.66 -18.07 -14.19
C PHE A 112 1.14 -19.10 -13.17
N ARG A 113 -0.15 -19.44 -13.23
CA ARG A 113 -0.75 -20.44 -12.36
C ARG A 113 -0.09 -21.81 -12.51
N ASP A 114 0.09 -22.26 -13.75
CA ASP A 114 0.72 -23.54 -14.06
C ASP A 114 2.18 -23.57 -13.58
N THR A 115 2.89 -22.46 -13.75
CA THR A 115 4.27 -22.31 -13.25
C THR A 115 4.32 -22.39 -11.73
N VAL A 116 3.44 -21.67 -11.02
CA VAL A 116 3.37 -21.69 -9.56
C VAL A 116 2.97 -23.07 -9.05
N GLN A 117 1.99 -23.74 -9.68
CA GLN A 117 1.56 -25.08 -9.31
C GLN A 117 2.71 -26.09 -9.43
N ARG A 118 3.43 -26.05 -10.56
CA ARG A 118 4.55 -26.94 -10.84
C ARG A 118 5.69 -26.73 -9.85
N GLU A 119 6.06 -25.49 -9.57
CA GLU A 119 7.09 -25.19 -8.56
C GLU A 119 6.66 -25.63 -7.16
N TYR A 120 5.41 -25.34 -6.78
CA TYR A 120 4.87 -25.74 -5.49
C TYR A 120 4.89 -27.26 -5.30
N THR A 121 4.42 -28.02 -6.29
CA THR A 121 4.34 -29.48 -6.20
C THR A 121 5.72 -30.15 -6.25
N SER A 122 6.63 -29.63 -7.09
CA SER A 122 7.94 -30.27 -7.33
C SER A 122 9.02 -29.92 -6.30
N LYS A 123 8.98 -28.71 -5.73
CA LYS A 123 10.04 -28.18 -4.87
C LYS A 123 9.49 -27.81 -3.49
N THR A 124 8.49 -26.93 -3.44
CA THR A 124 8.01 -26.37 -2.17
C THR A 124 7.38 -27.42 -1.25
N LEU A 125 6.47 -28.24 -1.77
CA LEU A 125 5.76 -29.25 -0.99
C LEU A 125 6.67 -30.41 -0.63
N THR A 126 7.33 -31.01 -1.62
CA THR A 126 8.13 -32.23 -1.47
C THR A 126 9.47 -32.01 -0.77
N GLN A 127 10.19 -30.92 -1.07
CA GLN A 127 11.51 -30.66 -0.48
C GLN A 127 11.41 -29.77 0.77
N GLU A 128 10.77 -28.61 0.66
CA GLU A 128 10.80 -27.62 1.75
C GLU A 128 9.81 -27.95 2.88
N ILE A 129 8.58 -28.35 2.55
CA ILE A 129 7.53 -28.61 3.55
C ILE A 129 7.60 -30.04 4.09
N MET A 130 7.73 -31.05 3.24
CA MET A 130 7.74 -32.46 3.68
C MET A 130 9.10 -32.92 4.22
N LEU A 131 10.20 -32.51 3.59
CA LEU A 131 11.56 -32.95 3.93
C LEU A 131 12.22 -32.04 4.96
N GLU A 132 12.18 -30.72 4.74
CA GLU A 132 12.80 -29.72 5.63
C GLU A 132 11.87 -29.21 6.73
N LYS A 133 10.57 -29.56 6.72
CA LYS A 133 9.54 -29.08 7.66
C LYS A 133 9.49 -27.55 7.80
N LYS A 134 9.85 -26.82 6.74
CA LYS A 134 9.77 -25.36 6.72
C LYS A 134 8.32 -24.91 6.72
N HIS A 135 8.07 -23.80 7.39
CA HIS A 135 6.76 -23.14 7.33
C HIS A 135 6.56 -22.55 5.93
N ILE A 136 5.32 -22.56 5.41
CA ILE A 136 5.05 -22.07 4.05
C ILE A 136 5.52 -20.63 3.81
N THR A 137 5.54 -19.80 4.86
CA THR A 137 6.02 -18.40 4.79
C THR A 137 7.54 -18.27 4.64
N GLN A 138 8.30 -19.35 4.78
CA GLN A 138 9.76 -19.38 4.63
C GLN A 138 10.19 -20.05 3.31
N THR A 139 9.23 -20.47 2.51
CA THR A 139 9.49 -21.13 1.23
C THR A 139 9.95 -20.12 0.19
N ASP A 140 10.81 -20.56 -0.73
CA ASP A 140 11.33 -19.71 -1.81
C ASP A 140 10.20 -19.17 -2.69
N THR A 141 9.22 -20.03 -2.99
CA THR A 141 8.02 -19.66 -3.76
C THR A 141 7.18 -18.62 -3.03
N TYR A 142 6.99 -18.73 -1.72
CA TYR A 142 6.28 -17.71 -0.94
C TYR A 142 7.03 -16.38 -0.95
N LEU A 143 8.34 -16.38 -0.71
CA LEU A 143 9.15 -15.15 -0.67
C LEU A 143 9.10 -14.42 -2.00
N ARG A 144 9.23 -15.15 -3.11
CA ARG A 144 9.14 -14.59 -4.47
C ARG A 144 7.75 -14.02 -4.77
N LEU A 145 6.68 -14.73 -4.39
CA LEU A 145 5.31 -14.24 -4.55
C LEU A 145 5.04 -13.03 -3.66
N HIS A 146 5.56 -13.03 -2.44
CA HIS A 146 5.44 -11.94 -1.49
C HIS A 146 6.12 -10.69 -2.01
N GLU A 147 7.37 -10.78 -2.46
CA GLU A 147 8.11 -9.66 -3.04
C GLU A 147 7.36 -9.04 -4.24
N ARG A 148 6.88 -9.89 -5.16
CA ARG A 148 6.12 -9.42 -6.32
C ARG A 148 4.78 -8.78 -5.94
N TYR A 149 4.03 -9.39 -5.02
CA TYR A 149 2.77 -8.83 -4.51
C TYR A 149 3.02 -7.46 -3.86
N VAL A 150 4.06 -7.38 -3.03
CA VAL A 150 4.50 -6.16 -2.35
C VAL A 150 4.84 -5.07 -3.33
N GLN A 151 5.59 -5.38 -4.39
CA GLN A 151 5.98 -4.41 -5.40
C GLN A 151 4.75 -3.87 -6.14
N ASN A 152 3.84 -4.75 -6.54
CA ASN A 152 2.62 -4.34 -7.24
C ASN A 152 1.66 -3.53 -6.34
N ILE A 153 1.57 -3.84 -5.03
CA ILE A 153 0.87 -2.95 -4.09
C ILE A 153 1.58 -1.60 -4.05
N LYS A 154 2.91 -1.55 -3.89
CA LYS A 154 3.65 -0.29 -3.78
C LYS A 154 3.43 0.62 -5.00
N GLU A 155 3.38 0.03 -6.19
CA GLU A 155 3.07 0.75 -7.43
C GLU A 155 1.65 1.30 -7.42
N LYS A 156 0.67 0.51 -6.96
CA LYS A 156 -0.76 0.90 -6.90
C LYS A 156 -1.19 1.60 -5.61
N VAL A 157 -0.28 1.77 -4.65
CA VAL A 157 -0.60 2.29 -3.32
C VAL A 157 -1.02 3.76 -3.39
N LEU A 158 -0.60 4.44 -4.46
CA LEU A 158 -0.96 5.82 -4.75
C LEU A 158 -2.31 5.96 -5.44
N ASP A 159 -2.87 4.90 -6.04
CA ASP A 159 -4.14 4.98 -6.79
C ASP A 159 -5.30 5.53 -5.94
N PRO A 160 -5.49 5.17 -4.65
CA PRO A 160 -6.51 5.78 -3.81
C PRO A 160 -6.30 7.29 -3.61
N PHE A 161 -5.05 7.75 -3.67
CA PHE A 161 -4.69 9.16 -3.61
C PHE A 161 -4.75 9.85 -4.97
N LEU A 162 -4.77 9.13 -6.10
CA LEU A 162 -4.82 9.70 -7.45
C LEU A 162 -6.24 9.74 -8.01
N ASP A 163 -7.00 8.65 -7.86
CA ASP A 163 -8.25 8.45 -8.59
C ASP A 163 -9.50 8.44 -7.68
N ASN A 164 -9.34 8.28 -6.36
CA ASN A 164 -10.47 8.15 -5.44
C ASN A 164 -10.80 9.45 -4.70
N ASP A 165 -11.66 10.27 -5.30
CA ASP A 165 -12.15 11.51 -4.70
C ASP A 165 -12.83 11.30 -3.34
N ASN A 166 -13.54 10.19 -3.14
CA ASN A 166 -14.18 9.88 -1.86
C ASN A 166 -13.15 9.56 -0.77
N PHE A 167 -12.03 8.96 -1.13
CA PHE A 167 -10.92 8.71 -0.20
C PHE A 167 -10.20 10.02 0.16
N ARG A 168 -9.91 10.87 -0.84
CA ARG A 168 -9.34 12.22 -0.63
C ARG A 168 -10.22 13.07 0.28
N ARG A 169 -11.53 13.11 0.03
CA ARG A 169 -12.49 13.83 0.88
C ARG A 169 -12.63 13.17 2.25
N GLY A 170 -12.61 11.85 2.33
CA GLY A 170 -12.62 11.12 3.61
C GLY A 170 -11.45 11.49 4.53
N ILE A 171 -10.27 11.75 3.99
CA ILE A 171 -9.12 12.28 4.75
C ILE A 171 -9.37 13.73 5.18
N LYS A 172 -9.87 14.58 4.27
CA LYS A 172 -10.19 15.98 4.56
C LYS A 172 -11.27 16.11 5.64
N ASP A 173 -12.26 15.24 5.63
CA ASP A 173 -13.37 15.22 6.59
C ASP A 173 -13.08 14.35 7.81
N TYR A 174 -11.87 13.79 7.93
CA TYR A 174 -11.49 12.99 9.09
C TYR A 174 -11.65 13.80 10.39
N ASN A 175 -12.38 13.22 11.34
CA ASN A 175 -12.82 13.85 12.60
C ASN A 175 -13.96 14.89 12.47
N SER A 176 -14.60 15.02 11.29
CA SER A 176 -15.88 15.70 11.08
C SER A 176 -17.06 14.73 11.32
N PRO A 177 -18.25 15.20 11.74
CA PRO A 177 -19.49 14.42 11.69
C PRO A 177 -19.75 13.80 10.30
N ASP A 178 -19.35 14.50 9.23
CA ASP A 178 -19.52 14.07 7.83
C ASP A 178 -18.72 12.82 7.49
N PHE A 179 -17.64 12.53 8.25
CA PHE A 179 -16.86 11.31 8.08
C PHE A 179 -17.71 10.05 8.20
N LYS A 180 -18.82 10.08 8.96
CA LYS A 180 -19.71 8.93 9.15
C LYS A 180 -20.55 8.59 7.91
N ALA A 181 -20.72 9.53 6.98
CA ALA A 181 -21.49 9.35 5.76
C ALA A 181 -20.74 8.53 4.69
N TYR A 182 -19.42 8.39 4.82
CA TYR A 182 -18.60 7.60 3.90
C TYR A 182 -18.76 6.09 4.09
N ASP A 183 -18.46 5.35 3.02
CA ASP A 183 -18.43 3.89 3.02
C ASP A 183 -17.58 3.31 4.15
N LYS A 184 -18.03 2.17 4.69
CA LYS A 184 -17.32 1.50 5.79
C LYS A 184 -15.88 1.16 5.43
N ARG A 185 -15.60 0.80 4.16
CA ARG A 185 -14.24 0.50 3.67
C ARG A 185 -13.35 1.74 3.71
N ILE A 186 -13.79 2.84 3.07
CA ILE A 186 -13.06 4.12 3.05
C ILE A 186 -12.77 4.61 4.48
N ARG A 187 -13.76 4.56 5.38
CA ARG A 187 -13.56 4.98 6.77
C ARG A 187 -12.52 4.14 7.51
N VAL A 188 -12.49 2.84 7.24
CA VAL A 188 -11.52 1.92 7.84
C VAL A 188 -10.13 2.20 7.28
N ASP A 189 -10.01 2.36 5.97
CA ASP A 189 -8.74 2.62 5.29
C ASP A 189 -8.12 3.96 5.72
N VAL A 190 -8.92 5.05 5.79
CA VAL A 190 -8.46 6.36 6.28
C VAL A 190 -8.02 6.30 7.76
N LYS A 191 -8.78 5.59 8.61
CA LYS A 191 -8.38 5.38 10.01
C LYS A 191 -7.07 4.61 10.15
N TYR A 192 -6.87 3.60 9.30
CA TYR A 192 -5.62 2.83 9.30
C TYR A 192 -4.44 3.69 8.86
N LEU A 193 -4.59 4.47 7.80
CA LEU A 193 -3.56 5.39 7.32
C LEU A 193 -3.09 6.33 8.43
N ILE A 194 -4.01 7.01 9.09
CA ILE A 194 -3.69 7.98 10.16
C ILE A 194 -3.04 7.27 11.34
N ARG A 195 -3.55 6.10 11.76
CA ARG A 195 -2.96 5.32 12.84
C ARG A 195 -1.54 4.84 12.52
N ASN A 196 -1.26 4.51 11.26
CA ASN A 196 0.07 4.10 10.83
C ASN A 196 1.05 5.28 10.87
N LEU A 197 0.62 6.46 10.41
CA LEU A 197 1.42 7.68 10.51
C LEU A 197 1.76 8.02 11.98
N GLN A 198 0.81 7.87 12.89
CA GLN A 198 1.06 8.08 14.32
C GLN A 198 2.08 7.08 14.90
N ARG A 199 1.94 5.79 14.57
CA ARG A 199 2.77 4.72 15.16
C ARG A 199 4.19 4.69 14.61
N LYS A 200 4.37 4.92 13.31
CA LYS A 200 5.67 4.80 12.65
C LYS A 200 6.48 6.09 12.71
N PHE A 201 5.83 7.22 12.45
CA PHE A 201 6.51 8.50 12.28
C PHE A 201 6.26 9.45 13.46
N GLY A 202 5.49 9.02 14.47
CA GLY A 202 5.25 9.80 15.69
C GLY A 202 4.34 11.00 15.49
N TYR A 203 3.61 11.07 14.37
CA TYR A 203 2.67 12.16 14.13
C TYR A 203 1.56 12.18 15.19
N THR A 204 1.06 13.38 15.49
CA THR A 204 -0.23 13.53 16.18
C THR A 204 -1.37 13.22 15.20
N GLU A 205 -2.58 12.98 15.70
CA GLU A 205 -3.75 12.73 14.82
C GLU A 205 -3.99 13.89 13.85
N GLN A 206 -3.85 15.14 14.35
CA GLN A 206 -3.94 16.35 13.54
C GLN A 206 -2.77 16.47 12.55
N GLY A 207 -1.55 16.14 12.97
CA GLY A 207 -0.37 16.14 12.11
C GLY A 207 -0.47 15.16 10.95
N ALA A 208 -0.89 13.93 11.22
CA ALA A 208 -1.10 12.91 10.19
C ALA A 208 -2.15 13.36 9.16
N ARG A 209 -3.25 13.99 9.61
CA ARG A 209 -4.27 14.56 8.72
C ARG A 209 -3.70 15.67 7.84
N GLU A 210 -3.01 16.66 8.43
CA GLU A 210 -2.41 17.78 7.70
C GLU A 210 -1.36 17.31 6.69
N VAL A 211 -0.55 16.31 7.04
CA VAL A 211 0.43 15.69 6.12
C VAL A 211 -0.26 15.04 4.93
N CYS A 212 -1.34 14.29 5.15
CA CYS A 212 -2.11 13.72 4.05
C CYS A 212 -2.81 14.79 3.19
N ILE A 213 -3.33 15.86 3.80
CA ILE A 213 -3.91 17.00 3.08
C ILE A 213 -2.83 17.68 2.23
N TYR A 214 -1.63 17.86 2.77
CA TYR A 214 -0.50 18.43 2.05
C TYR A 214 -0.10 17.60 0.82
N VAL A 215 -0.08 16.27 0.93
CA VAL A 215 0.16 15.37 -0.20
C VAL A 215 -0.89 15.54 -1.30
N ILE A 216 -2.17 15.69 -0.91
CA ILE A 216 -3.29 15.88 -1.83
C ILE A 216 -3.23 17.27 -2.48
N ASP A 217 -3.09 18.33 -1.68
CA ASP A 217 -3.16 19.71 -2.17
C ASP A 217 -1.96 20.11 -3.03
N ASN A 218 -0.80 19.44 -2.88
CA ASN A 218 0.38 19.65 -3.71
C ASN A 218 0.51 18.60 -4.83
N ASP A 219 -0.50 17.74 -5.04
CA ASP A 219 -0.49 16.64 -6.03
C ASP A 219 0.82 15.84 -6.05
N LEU A 220 1.42 15.61 -4.86
CA LEU A 220 2.72 14.94 -4.76
C LEU A 220 2.66 13.51 -5.32
N ALA A 221 1.50 12.87 -5.20
CA ALA A 221 1.25 11.56 -5.78
C ALA A 221 1.37 11.56 -7.31
N HIS A 222 0.98 12.64 -8.00
CA HIS A 222 1.12 12.76 -9.45
C HIS A 222 2.54 13.19 -9.84
N MET A 223 3.16 14.09 -9.07
CA MET A 223 4.53 14.55 -9.37
C MET A 223 5.60 13.46 -9.24
N PHE A 224 5.40 12.48 -8.36
CA PHE A 224 6.36 11.40 -8.07
C PHE A 224 5.77 9.99 -8.28
N GLY A 225 4.59 9.88 -8.88
CA GLY A 225 3.96 8.61 -9.26
C GLY A 225 4.27 8.16 -10.68
N SER A 226 4.74 9.07 -11.54
CA SER A 226 5.04 8.81 -12.97
C SER A 226 6.52 8.56 -13.28
N THR A 227 7.34 8.32 -12.25
CA THR A 227 8.78 7.94 -12.37
C THR A 227 8.99 6.58 -11.76
#